data_AF-A0A088QH39-F1
#
_entry.id   AF-A0A088QH39-F1
#
_cell.length_a   1.000
_cell.length_b   1.000
_cell.length_c   1.000
_cell.angle_alpha   90.00
_cell.angle_beta   90.00
_cell.angle_gamma   90.00
#
_symmetry.space_group_name_H-M   'P 1'
#
loop_
_entity.id
_entity.type
_entity.pdbx_description
1 polymer ?
#
loop_
_entity_poly.entity_id
_entity_poly.type
_entity_poly.pdbx_seq_one_letter_code
_entity_poly.pdbx_strand_id
1 'polypeptide(L)'
;MGRLILLLFIVLVVVMLWKAFGPGSRGNGMRRISAPQPEPRPLAPDDDPEFLWKLKKAEFDRRKREQELQERRERETRDRDNQGDKPNRPDSPDNPGETD
;
A
#
# COMPACT_ATOMS: atom_id res chain seq x y z
N MET A 1 8.51 -20.48 -42.50
CA MET A 1 9.86 -20.02 -42.06
C MET A 1 9.80 -18.99 -40.91
N GLY A 2 8.92 -17.98 -40.93
CA GLY A 2 8.83 -16.99 -39.83
C GLY A 2 8.41 -17.54 -38.46
N ARG A 3 7.66 -18.65 -38.40
CA ARG A 3 7.24 -19.28 -37.14
C ARG A 3 8.42 -19.80 -36.31
N LEU A 4 9.50 -20.27 -36.93
CA LEU A 4 10.70 -20.70 -36.19
C LEU A 4 11.44 -19.53 -35.56
N ILE A 5 11.53 -18.40 -36.26
CA ILE A 5 12.17 -17.18 -35.76
C ILE A 5 11.40 -16.65 -34.54
N LEU A 6 10.06 -16.66 -34.60
CA LEU A 6 9.22 -16.26 -33.47
C LEU A 6 9.42 -17.17 -32.26
N LEU A 7 9.46 -18.49 -32.47
CA LEU A 7 9.70 -19.45 -31.38
C LEU A 7 11.09 -19.28 -30.75
N LEU A 8 12.13 -19.07 -31.57
CA LEU A 8 13.48 -18.77 -31.09
C LEU A 8 13.50 -17.50 -30.22
N PHE A 9 12.80 -16.46 -30.67
CA PHE A 9 12.75 -15.18 -29.98
C PHE A 9 12.05 -15.30 -28.62
N ILE A 10 10.95 -16.06 -28.55
CA ILE A 10 10.23 -16.34 -27.30
C ILE A 10 11.14 -17.07 -26.32
N VAL A 11 11.85 -18.11 -26.75
CA VAL A 11 12.78 -18.86 -25.90
C VAL A 11 13.89 -17.95 -25.38
N LEU A 12 14.45 -17.10 -26.23
CA LEU A 12 15.50 -16.15 -25.86
C LEU A 12 15.02 -15.17 -24.78
N VAL A 13 13.81 -14.62 -24.91
CA VAL A 13 13.21 -13.74 -23.91
C VAL A 13 12.98 -14.47 -22.59
N VAL A 14 12.45 -15.70 -22.61
CA VAL A 14 12.22 -16.51 -21.39
C VAL A 14 13.54 -16.79 -20.67
N VAL A 15 14.61 -17.12 -21.40
CA VAL A 15 15.94 -17.34 -20.83
C VAL A 15 16.50 -16.06 -20.20
N MET A 16 16.32 -14.91 -20.84
CA MET A 16 16.73 -13.61 -20.29
C MET A 16 15.97 -13.26 -19.01
N LEU A 17 14.66 -13.49 -18.98
CA LEU A 17 13.84 -13.26 -17.77
C LEU A 17 14.27 -14.20 -16.65
N TRP A 18 14.55 -15.47 -16.94
CA TRP A 18 15.05 -16.41 -15.94
C TRP A 18 16.46 -16.04 -15.45
N LYS A 19 17.33 -15.51 -16.31
CA LYS A 19 18.65 -15.04 -15.90
C LYS A 19 18.60 -13.73 -15.10
N ALA A 20 17.62 -12.86 -15.35
CA ALA A 20 17.45 -11.59 -14.65
C ALA A 20 16.71 -11.73 -13.31
N PHE A 21 15.66 -12.56 -13.26
CA PHE A 21 14.78 -12.72 -12.10
C PHE A 21 14.89 -14.07 -11.40
N GLY A 22 15.71 -14.99 -11.91
CA GLY A 22 15.86 -16.32 -11.33
C GLY A 22 16.53 -16.30 -9.96
N PRO A 23 16.19 -17.26 -9.08
CA PRO A 23 16.59 -17.29 -7.66
C PRO A 23 18.11 -17.40 -7.40
N GLY A 24 18.96 -17.48 -8.44
CA GLY A 24 20.43 -17.46 -8.34
C GLY A 24 21.10 -16.23 -8.98
N SER A 25 20.37 -15.28 -9.55
CA SER A 25 20.94 -14.14 -10.28
C SER A 25 21.60 -13.09 -9.38
N ARG A 26 21.29 -13.09 -8.07
CA ARG A 26 22.02 -12.28 -7.08
C ARG A 26 23.47 -12.74 -6.85
N GLY A 27 23.90 -13.90 -7.36
CA GLY A 27 25.20 -14.49 -7.06
C GLY A 27 26.22 -14.52 -8.20
N ASN A 28 25.86 -14.97 -9.42
CA ASN A 28 26.90 -15.44 -10.37
C ASN A 28 26.83 -14.81 -11.78
N GLY A 29 27.85 -13.98 -12.06
CA GLY A 29 28.86 -14.46 -13.01
C GLY A 29 29.00 -13.72 -14.34
N MET A 30 29.03 -12.38 -14.39
CA MET A 30 29.61 -11.70 -15.57
C MET A 30 30.49 -10.47 -15.28
N ARG A 31 30.85 -10.24 -14.02
CA ARG A 31 31.94 -9.32 -13.69
C ARG A 31 32.69 -9.95 -12.54
N ARG A 32 33.99 -10.20 -12.74
CA ARG A 32 35.12 -9.94 -11.83
C ARG A 32 36.25 -10.91 -12.19
N ILE A 33 36.93 -10.59 -13.30
CA ILE A 33 38.28 -11.12 -13.56
C ILE A 33 39.27 -10.62 -12.49
N SER A 34 39.00 -9.52 -11.78
CA SER A 34 39.83 -9.07 -10.65
C SER A 34 39.07 -8.17 -9.69
N ALA A 35 38.26 -8.70 -8.78
CA ALA A 35 38.14 -8.01 -7.50
C ALA A 35 37.89 -8.99 -6.35
N PRO A 36 38.57 -8.80 -5.20
CA PRO A 36 38.23 -9.53 -3.99
C PRO A 36 36.75 -9.32 -3.70
N GLN A 37 36.07 -10.41 -3.32
CA GLN A 37 34.74 -10.29 -2.73
C GLN A 37 34.83 -9.28 -1.60
N PRO A 38 33.93 -8.27 -1.53
CA PRO A 38 33.87 -7.46 -0.33
C PRO A 38 33.55 -8.43 0.79
N GLU A 39 34.50 -8.64 1.71
CA GLU A 39 34.20 -9.25 2.98
C GLU A 39 32.97 -8.53 3.56
N PRO A 40 32.06 -9.24 4.24
CA PRO A 40 30.92 -8.61 4.89
C PRO A 40 31.49 -7.56 5.84
N ARG A 41 31.51 -6.31 5.36
CA ARG A 41 31.86 -5.17 6.18
C ARG A 41 30.84 -5.21 7.31
N PRO A 42 31.27 -5.05 8.57
CA PRO A 42 30.34 -4.81 9.64
C PRO A 42 29.46 -3.63 9.21
N LEU A 43 28.22 -3.92 8.82
CA LEU A 43 27.26 -2.90 8.44
C LEU A 43 27.13 -1.99 9.65
N ALA A 44 27.26 -0.67 9.44
CA ALA A 44 26.84 0.25 10.47
C ALA A 44 25.36 -0.04 10.79
N PRO A 45 24.90 0.12 12.04
CA PRO A 45 23.52 -0.18 12.42
C PRO A 45 22.45 0.49 11.51
N ASP A 46 22.81 1.57 10.81
CA ASP A 46 21.97 2.32 9.87
C ASP A 46 21.76 1.63 8.50
N ASP A 47 22.63 0.70 8.10
CA ASP A 47 22.59 0.03 6.80
C ASP A 47 21.90 -1.35 6.83
N ASP A 48 21.34 -1.74 7.99
CA ASP A 48 20.68 -3.02 8.13
C ASP A 48 19.34 -3.05 7.37
N PRO A 49 19.16 -3.95 6.39
CA PRO A 49 17.96 -4.00 5.56
C PRO A 49 16.69 -4.27 6.37
N GLU A 50 16.83 -4.98 7.50
CA GLU A 50 15.72 -5.25 8.43
C GLU A 50 15.26 -3.99 9.17
N PHE A 51 16.18 -3.09 9.54
CA PHE A 51 15.83 -1.85 10.22
C PHE A 51 15.07 -0.90 9.28
N LEU A 52 15.55 -0.76 8.05
CA LEU A 52 14.87 0.04 7.00
C LEU A 52 13.47 -0.50 6.69
N TRP A 53 13.30 -1.82 6.68
CA TRP A 53 12.00 -2.43 6.47
C TRP A 53 11.03 -2.14 7.62
N LYS A 54 11.50 -2.24 8.88
CA LYS A 54 10.71 -1.89 10.07
C LYS A 54 10.28 -0.42 10.07
N LEU A 55 11.17 0.50 9.71
CA LEU A 55 10.85 1.94 9.66
C LEU A 55 9.80 2.24 8.59
N LYS A 56 9.96 1.68 7.38
CA LYS A 56 8.99 1.83 6.29
C LYS A 56 7.62 1.28 6.67
N LYS A 57 7.58 0.13 7.35
CA LYS A 57 6.34 -0.48 7.84
C LYS A 57 5.67 0.39 8.89
N ALA A 58 6.44 0.93 9.83
CA ALA A 58 5.94 1.84 10.86
C ALA A 58 5.33 3.12 10.29
N GLU A 59 5.93 3.70 9.24
CA GLU A 59 5.40 4.88 8.56
C GLU A 59 4.05 4.58 7.88
N PHE A 60 3.94 3.43 7.21
CA PHE A 60 2.70 3.01 6.57
C PHE A 60 1.58 2.78 7.62
N ASP A 61 1.89 2.10 8.71
CA ASP A 61 0.94 1.86 9.80
C ASP A 61 0.49 3.18 10.44
N ARG A 62 1.41 4.14 10.61
CA ARG A 62 1.09 5.47 11.14
C ARG A 62 0.13 6.21 10.22
N ARG A 63 0.43 6.28 8.91
CA ARG A 63 -0.45 6.95 7.95
C ARG A 63 -1.83 6.31 7.88
N LYS A 64 -1.91 4.98 7.96
CA LYS A 64 -3.19 4.27 7.97
C LYS A 64 -4.03 4.62 9.21
N ARG A 65 -3.43 4.67 10.40
CA ARG A 65 -4.13 5.07 11.63
C ARG A 65 -4.61 6.52 11.59
N GLU A 66 -3.78 7.43 11.07
CA GLU A 66 -4.13 8.84 10.92
C GLU A 66 -5.33 9.01 9.97
N GLN A 67 -5.35 8.28 8.85
CA GLN A 67 -6.49 8.30 7.91
C GLN A 67 -7.77 7.75 8.55
N GLU A 68 -7.69 6.65 9.30
CA GLU A 68 -8.87 6.08 9.96
C GLU A 68 -9.46 7.04 11.01
N LEU A 69 -8.61 7.70 11.79
CA LEU A 69 -9.04 8.72 12.75
C LEU A 69 -9.71 9.90 12.06
N GLN A 70 -9.16 10.34 10.93
CA GLN A 70 -9.71 11.45 10.17
C GLN A 70 -11.08 11.09 9.57
N GLU A 71 -11.21 9.89 9.00
CA GLU A 71 -12.48 9.39 8.46
C GLU A 71 -13.55 9.25 9.56
N ARG A 72 -13.17 8.72 10.73
CA ARG A 72 -14.07 8.65 11.89
C ARG A 72 -14.58 10.02 12.31
N ARG A 73 -13.68 11.02 12.35
CA ARG A 73 -14.02 12.38 12.71
C ARG A 73 -14.94 13.03 11.67
N GLU A 74 -14.69 12.78 10.39
CA GLU A 74 -15.52 13.28 9.30
C GLU A 74 -16.93 12.67 9.33
N ARG A 75 -17.03 11.36 9.60
CA ARG A 75 -18.32 10.68 9.81
C ARG A 75 -19.07 11.28 10.99
N GLU A 76 -18.40 11.49 12.12
CA GLU A 76 -19.01 12.11 13.31
C GLU A 76 -19.53 13.53 13.01
N THR A 77 -18.75 14.34 12.29
CA THR A 77 -19.22 15.69 11.88
C THR A 77 -20.41 15.61 10.94
N ARG A 78 -20.40 14.68 9.97
CA ARG A 78 -21.49 14.50 9.01
C ARG A 78 -22.77 14.02 9.70
N ASP A 79 -22.66 13.12 10.67
CA ASP A 79 -23.79 12.64 11.46
C ASP A 79 -24.37 13.75 12.34
N ARG A 80 -23.51 14.61 12.92
CA ARG A 80 -23.93 15.76 13.71
C ARG A 80 -24.66 16.81 12.87
N ASP A 81 -24.14 17.14 11.70
CA ASP A 81 -24.77 18.10 10.77
C ASP A 81 -26.13 17.56 10.30
N ASN A 82 -26.21 16.28 9.94
CA ASN A 82 -27.47 15.64 9.50
C ASN A 82 -28.51 15.50 10.62
N GLN A 83 -28.09 15.53 11.89
CA GLN A 83 -28.98 15.45 13.06
C GLN A 83 -29.42 16.84 13.57
N GLY A 84 -28.62 17.89 13.33
CA GLY A 84 -28.97 19.28 13.63
C GLY A 84 -30.08 19.85 12.73
N ASP A 85 -30.29 19.26 11.55
CA ASP A 85 -31.33 19.67 10.57
C ASP A 85 -32.68 18.97 10.75
N LYS A 86 -32.92 18.25 11.85
CA LYS A 86 -34.29 17.80 12.20
C LYS A 86 -35.03 18.98 12.84
N PRO A 87 -35.95 19.68 12.14
CA PRO A 87 -36.80 20.65 12.81
C PRO A 87 -37.60 19.90 13.88
N ASN A 88 -37.53 20.39 15.13
CA ASN A 88 -38.51 20.09 16.15
C ASN A 88 -39.89 20.29 15.51
N ARG A 89 -40.59 19.21 15.14
CA ARG A 89 -42.02 19.29 14.91
C ARG A 89 -42.63 19.55 16.28
N PRO A 90 -43.28 20.71 16.51
CA PRO A 90 -44.09 20.86 17.70
C PRO A 90 -45.23 19.84 17.58
N ASP A 91 -45.47 19.09 18.65
CA ASP A 91 -46.67 18.28 18.78
C ASP A 91 -47.89 19.17 18.51
N SER A 92 -48.60 18.93 17.40
CA SER A 92 -49.81 19.66 17.02
C SER A 92 -50.88 19.52 18.11
N PRO A 93 -51.40 20.62 18.68
CA PRO A 93 -52.58 20.57 19.53
C PRO A 93 -53.78 21.04 18.70
N ASP A 94 -54.45 20.15 17.98
CA ASP A 94 -55.69 20.51 17.29
C ASP A 94 -56.76 19.44 17.49
N ASN A 95 -57.59 19.63 18.51
CA ASN A 95 -58.98 19.20 18.43
C ASN A 95 -59.91 20.32 18.95
N PRO A 96 -60.39 21.22 18.07
CA PRO A 96 -61.48 22.12 18.37
C PRO A 96 -62.79 21.48 17.90
N GLY A 97 -63.59 20.96 18.83
CA GLY A 97 -64.94 20.53 18.49
C GLY A 97 -65.69 19.88 19.63
N GLU A 98 -66.32 20.69 20.49
CA GLU A 98 -67.75 20.54 20.79
C GLU A 98 -68.27 21.83 21.46
N THR A 99 -69.23 22.48 20.79
CA THR A 99 -70.03 23.59 21.30
C THR A 99 -71.43 23.08 21.64
N ASP A 100 -71.99 23.64 22.72
CA ASP A 100 -73.35 23.53 23.31
C ASP A 100 -73.73 22.27 24.11
#